data_AF-A0A7K6WL54-F1
#
_entry.id   AF-A0A7K6WL54-F1
#
_cell.length_a   1.000
_cell.length_b   1.000
_cell.length_c   1.000
_cell.angle_alpha   90.00
_cell.angle_beta   90.00
_cell.angle_gamma   90.00
#
_symmetry.space_group_name_H-M   'P 1'
#
loop_
_entity.id
_entity.type
_entity.pdbx_description
1 polymer ?
#
loop_
_entity_poly.entity_id
_entity_poly.type
_entity_poly.pdbx_seq_one_letter_code
_entity_poly.pdbx_strand_id
1 'polypeptide(L)'
;GGRASEMAGGRGAWAPCGPQASVQRGAVLVAAEAEERSRWRRAARLWAALEQERRLEEALLRAEESKHQRALQLEQEERQAAERARVRREKRKDEKMRQQVRENSLEIRELEKKLKSAYMNKERAAQIAEKEAMQCEKMKREAEIAQKMKEEYERVTKEESSAELKQNEEKIMYQQELEKQLEEEQERKKQDAYEEFLRDKITIDEIVRRIYEEDEMEKQLKLDKMRAAQTGIEEFKKEQAIWRRRQREEMEEESRKIMEFANIQRQREEDWMAKVRDSEERKQRIQSMVAQNLEREQQKHEELEQIRQQLYLEEKAEAERKKEMAEIEKRIKQRLDLKQTYEEQFALKKMLRQAVREEEEAFRQQMLAKFAEDDRIEQMNTQKRRMKQLEHKRAVEKLIEDRRKQFIADKERELEDRQLEERRQENIRAIVEEERQKLLKEHVPRLLGYLPR
;
A
#
# COMPACT_ATOMS: atom_id res chain seq x y z
N GLY A 1 -14.41 -6.54 -88.75
CA GLY A 1 -15.69 -6.81 -89.43
C GLY A 1 -15.72 -5.92 -90.66
N GLY A 2 -15.77 -6.45 -91.88
CA GLY A 2 -16.92 -7.13 -92.49
C GLY A 2 -17.50 -6.13 -93.51
N ARG A 3 -17.14 -6.26 -94.80
CA ARG A 3 -17.95 -6.86 -95.91
C ARG A 3 -19.19 -5.99 -96.22
N ALA A 4 -19.62 -5.73 -97.45
CA ALA A 4 -19.47 -6.37 -98.76
C ALA A 4 -19.83 -5.30 -99.83
N SER A 5 -19.26 -5.32 -101.04
CA SER A 5 -19.83 -5.90 -102.29
C SER A 5 -21.18 -5.26 -102.68
N GLU A 6 -21.39 -4.77 -103.90
CA GLU A 6 -21.69 -5.55 -105.12
C GLU A 6 -21.80 -4.55 -106.30
N MET A 7 -21.21 -4.82 -107.47
CA MET A 7 -21.84 -5.43 -108.67
C MET A 7 -22.93 -4.53 -109.30
N ALA A 8 -23.14 -4.40 -110.61
CA ALA A 8 -22.59 -5.01 -111.83
C ALA A 8 -23.25 -4.28 -113.04
N GLY A 9 -22.70 -4.50 -114.24
CA GLY A 9 -23.40 -4.45 -115.54
C GLY A 9 -23.79 -3.05 -116.08
N GLY A 10 -23.73 -2.75 -117.37
CA GLY A 10 -23.59 -3.59 -118.55
C GLY A 10 -24.64 -3.21 -119.60
N ARG A 11 -24.20 -2.45 -120.62
CA ARG A 11 -24.56 -2.46 -122.07
C ARG A 11 -26.02 -2.24 -122.55
N GLY A 12 -26.12 -1.53 -123.69
CA GLY A 12 -27.25 -1.43 -124.62
C GLY A 12 -27.61 0.05 -124.91
N ALA A 13 -27.21 0.74 -125.98
CA ALA A 13 -27.13 0.43 -127.41
C ALA A 13 -28.51 0.14 -128.05
N TRP A 14 -29.21 1.19 -128.51
CA TRP A 14 -29.64 1.46 -129.91
C TRP A 14 -30.76 2.53 -129.98
N ALA A 15 -30.82 3.21 -131.13
CA ALA A 15 -31.59 4.41 -131.48
C ALA A 15 -33.13 4.23 -131.52
N PRO A 16 -33.93 5.30 -131.75
CA PRO A 16 -34.23 5.65 -133.14
C PRO A 16 -34.26 7.16 -133.47
N CYS A 17 -33.81 7.44 -134.70
CA CYS A 17 -34.37 8.32 -135.73
C CYS A 17 -35.26 9.51 -135.34
N GLY A 18 -34.91 10.68 -135.88
CA GLY A 18 -35.91 11.64 -136.38
C GLY A 18 -35.58 13.09 -136.05
N PRO A 19 -35.82 14.03 -136.99
CA PRO A 19 -34.88 15.12 -137.21
C PRO A 19 -35.41 16.47 -136.70
N GLN A 20 -34.48 17.44 -136.71
CA GLN A 20 -34.75 18.87 -136.86
C GLN A 20 -35.63 19.52 -135.78
N ALA A 21 -35.02 20.37 -134.97
CA ALA A 21 -34.99 21.81 -135.24
C ALA A 21 -34.75 22.58 -133.94
N SER A 22 -34.10 23.73 -134.11
CA SER A 22 -34.22 24.93 -133.27
C SER A 22 -34.14 24.73 -131.76
N VAL A 23 -33.02 25.18 -131.17
CA VAL A 23 -32.94 26.32 -130.25
C VAL A 23 -31.48 26.40 -129.76
N GLN A 24 -30.59 26.82 -130.66
CA GLN A 24 -29.31 27.40 -130.26
C GLN A 24 -29.58 28.86 -129.89
N ARG A 25 -29.96 29.11 -128.63
CA ARG A 25 -29.94 30.45 -128.00
C ARG A 25 -30.17 30.43 -126.47
N GLY A 26 -30.58 29.32 -125.87
CA GLY A 26 -30.64 29.16 -124.41
C GLY A 26 -29.39 28.55 -123.75
N ALA A 27 -28.57 27.80 -124.50
CA ALA A 27 -27.41 27.09 -123.95
C ALA A 27 -26.24 28.01 -123.58
N VAL A 28 -26.11 29.17 -124.22
CA VAL A 28 -25.01 30.12 -123.96
C VAL A 28 -25.25 30.91 -122.67
N LEU A 29 -26.49 31.27 -122.36
CA LEU A 29 -26.87 31.94 -121.09
C LEU A 29 -26.78 30.96 -119.91
N VAL A 30 -27.26 29.72 -120.06
CA VAL A 30 -27.14 28.70 -119.00
C VAL A 30 -25.68 28.28 -118.78
N ALA A 31 -24.85 28.20 -119.82
CA ALA A 31 -23.42 27.94 -119.69
C ALA A 31 -22.66 29.11 -119.06
N ALA A 32 -23.00 30.37 -119.40
CA ALA A 32 -22.42 31.55 -118.77
C ALA A 32 -22.80 31.67 -117.29
N GLU A 33 -24.07 31.43 -116.94
CA GLU A 33 -24.52 31.38 -115.54
C GLU A 33 -23.94 30.18 -114.79
N ALA A 34 -23.76 29.03 -115.43
CA ALA A 34 -23.10 27.86 -114.84
C ALA A 34 -21.59 28.11 -114.63
N GLU A 35 -20.94 28.82 -115.54
CA GLU A 35 -19.56 29.29 -115.38
C GLU A 35 -19.43 30.30 -114.24
N GLU A 36 -20.32 31.28 -114.15
CA GLU A 36 -20.34 32.24 -113.05
C GLU A 36 -20.61 31.55 -111.71
N ARG A 37 -21.59 30.64 -111.61
CA ARG A 37 -21.80 29.81 -110.41
C ARG A 37 -20.60 28.91 -110.10
N SER A 38 -19.83 28.49 -111.10
CA SER A 38 -18.60 27.71 -110.91
C SER A 38 -17.41 28.59 -110.54
N ARG A 39 -17.36 29.86 -110.97
CA ARG A 39 -16.41 30.87 -110.52
C ARG A 39 -16.72 31.28 -109.07
N TRP A 40 -17.98 31.52 -108.73
CA TRP A 40 -18.45 31.76 -107.36
C TRP A 40 -18.21 30.56 -106.44
N ARG A 41 -18.43 29.31 -106.89
CA ARG A 41 -18.07 28.11 -106.12
C ARG A 41 -16.57 27.94 -105.95
N ARG A 42 -15.76 28.27 -106.96
CA ARG A 42 -14.29 28.28 -106.84
C ARG A 42 -13.81 29.37 -105.88
N ALA A 43 -14.33 30.59 -105.99
CA ALA A 43 -14.06 31.69 -105.07
C ALA A 43 -14.51 31.34 -103.64
N ALA A 44 -15.70 30.78 -103.45
CA ALA A 44 -16.19 30.34 -102.14
C ALA A 44 -15.34 29.20 -101.53
N ARG A 45 -14.82 28.28 -102.35
CA ARG A 45 -13.86 27.26 -101.91
C ARG A 45 -12.52 27.88 -101.50
N LEU A 46 -12.02 28.85 -102.25
CA LEU A 46 -10.80 29.58 -101.90
C LEU A 46 -10.99 30.40 -100.62
N TRP A 47 -12.12 31.10 -100.48
CA TRP A 47 -12.48 31.80 -99.26
C TRP A 47 -12.64 30.87 -98.07
N ALA A 48 -13.32 29.73 -98.22
CA ALA A 48 -13.45 28.72 -97.18
C ALA A 48 -12.11 28.07 -96.82
N ALA A 49 -11.21 27.86 -97.78
CA ALA A 49 -9.85 27.38 -97.54
C ALA A 49 -9.03 28.40 -96.74
N LEU A 50 -9.06 29.67 -97.14
CA LEU A 50 -8.41 30.77 -96.41
C LEU A 50 -8.99 30.93 -95.00
N GLU A 51 -10.30 30.77 -94.84
CA GLU A 51 -10.95 30.85 -93.52
C GLU A 51 -10.62 29.64 -92.65
N GLN A 52 -10.47 28.44 -93.25
CA GLN A 52 -9.96 27.25 -92.57
C GLN A 52 -8.49 27.42 -92.18
N GLU A 53 -7.64 27.95 -93.05
CA GLU A 53 -6.24 28.26 -92.77
C GLU A 53 -6.13 29.24 -91.60
N ARG A 54 -6.92 30.33 -91.61
CA ARG A 54 -6.99 31.28 -90.49
C ARG A 54 -7.45 30.63 -89.18
N ARG A 55 -8.46 29.76 -89.22
CA ARG A 55 -8.91 29.02 -88.02
C ARG A 55 -7.85 28.05 -87.51
N LEU A 56 -7.08 27.43 -88.41
CA LEU A 56 -5.96 26.56 -88.04
C LEU A 56 -4.81 27.37 -87.44
N GLU A 57 -4.47 28.52 -88.01
CA GLU A 57 -3.47 29.45 -87.48
C GLU A 57 -3.86 29.96 -86.09
N GLU A 58 -5.11 30.41 -85.91
CA GLU A 58 -5.63 30.81 -84.59
C GLU A 58 -5.62 29.65 -83.59
N ALA A 59 -5.95 28.43 -84.02
CA ALA A 59 -5.90 27.24 -83.17
C ALA A 59 -4.46 26.87 -82.78
N LEU A 60 -3.50 27.01 -83.70
CA LEU A 60 -2.08 26.80 -83.43
C LEU A 60 -1.53 27.85 -82.46
N LEU A 61 -1.84 29.14 -82.66
CA LEU A 61 -1.43 30.20 -81.74
C LEU A 61 -2.02 29.99 -80.34
N ARG A 62 -3.31 29.67 -80.22
CA ARG A 62 -3.93 29.31 -78.93
C ARG A 62 -3.31 28.05 -78.31
N ALA A 63 -2.92 27.06 -79.13
CA ALA A 63 -2.22 25.87 -78.66
C ALA A 63 -0.81 26.20 -78.15
N GLU A 64 -0.10 27.12 -78.78
CA GLU A 64 1.22 27.61 -78.34
C GLU A 64 1.11 28.46 -77.07
N GLU A 65 0.16 29.38 -77.00
CA GLU A 65 -0.14 30.16 -75.81
C GLU A 65 -0.52 29.27 -74.63
N SER A 66 -1.38 28.26 -74.86
CA SER A 66 -1.76 27.31 -73.79
C SER A 66 -0.58 26.41 -73.37
N LYS A 67 0.31 26.01 -74.29
CA LYS A 67 1.56 25.33 -73.93
C LYS A 67 2.48 26.23 -73.10
N HIS A 68 2.60 27.51 -73.47
CA HIS A 68 3.42 28.47 -72.74
C HIS A 68 2.86 28.76 -71.34
N GLN A 69 1.54 28.94 -71.22
CA GLN A 69 0.84 29.09 -69.94
C GLN A 69 1.00 27.85 -69.06
N ARG A 70 0.87 26.64 -69.62
CA ARG A 70 1.11 25.38 -68.88
C ARG A 70 2.57 25.24 -68.44
N ALA A 71 3.53 25.63 -69.28
CA ALA A 71 4.94 25.62 -68.92
C ALA A 71 5.23 26.58 -67.75
N LEU A 72 4.68 27.81 -67.79
CA LEU A 72 4.80 28.77 -66.69
C LEU A 72 4.13 28.27 -65.40
N GLN A 73 2.97 27.61 -65.50
CA GLN A 73 2.29 26.99 -64.36
C GLN A 73 3.14 25.87 -63.74
N LEU A 74 3.70 24.98 -64.56
CA LEU A 74 4.59 23.91 -64.10
C LEU A 74 5.85 24.49 -63.44
N GLU A 75 6.48 25.51 -64.00
CA GLU A 75 7.64 26.16 -63.36
C GLU A 75 7.28 26.79 -62.01
N GLN A 76 6.11 27.40 -61.88
CA GLN A 76 5.64 27.93 -60.60
C GLN A 76 5.35 26.82 -59.59
N GLU A 77 4.72 25.73 -60.01
CA GLU A 77 4.46 24.55 -59.18
C GLU A 77 5.77 23.87 -58.74
N GLU A 78 6.76 23.75 -59.62
CA GLU A 78 8.08 23.20 -59.32
C GLU A 78 8.82 24.08 -58.31
N ARG A 79 8.80 25.41 -58.48
CA ARG A 79 9.37 26.33 -57.50
C ARG A 79 8.69 26.20 -56.15
N GLN A 80 7.37 26.14 -56.11
CA GLN A 80 6.61 25.93 -54.88
C GLN A 80 6.88 24.55 -54.25
N ALA A 81 7.00 23.50 -55.05
CA ALA A 81 7.32 22.15 -54.60
C ALA A 81 8.75 22.09 -54.03
N ALA A 82 9.71 22.74 -54.68
CA ALA A 82 11.09 22.85 -54.23
C ALA A 82 11.19 23.63 -52.91
N GLU A 83 10.51 24.77 -52.77
CA GLU A 83 10.45 25.52 -51.51
C GLU A 83 9.78 24.71 -50.39
N ARG A 84 8.66 24.03 -50.70
CA ARG A 84 8.01 23.12 -49.73
C ARG A 84 8.94 21.97 -49.33
N ALA A 85 9.69 21.40 -50.27
CA ALA A 85 10.65 20.34 -49.99
C ALA A 85 11.84 20.85 -49.15
N ARG A 86 12.30 22.08 -49.41
CA ARG A 86 13.34 22.76 -48.62
C ARG A 86 12.88 22.98 -47.18
N VAL A 87 11.71 23.59 -46.98
CA VAL A 87 11.14 23.80 -45.64
C VAL A 87 10.93 22.48 -44.91
N ARG A 88 10.43 21.44 -45.58
CA ARG A 88 10.30 20.09 -44.98
C ARG A 88 11.66 19.50 -44.59
N ARG A 89 12.70 19.70 -45.41
CA ARG A 89 14.06 19.23 -45.11
C ARG A 89 14.66 19.97 -43.92
N GLU A 90 14.48 21.29 -43.84
CA GLU A 90 14.92 22.11 -42.71
C GLU A 90 14.22 21.66 -41.42
N LYS A 91 12.88 21.53 -41.42
CA LYS A 91 12.13 20.99 -40.27
C LYS A 91 12.62 19.61 -39.83
N ARG A 92 12.86 18.69 -40.76
CA ARG A 92 13.38 17.36 -40.45
C ARG A 92 14.79 17.40 -39.85
N LYS A 93 15.64 18.33 -40.31
CA LYS A 93 16.98 18.53 -39.73
C LYS A 93 16.86 19.06 -38.31
N ASP A 94 16.00 20.06 -38.09
CA ASP A 94 15.78 20.66 -36.77
C ASP A 94 15.19 19.66 -35.79
N GLU A 95 14.22 18.84 -36.22
CA GLU A 95 13.64 17.76 -35.42
C GLU A 95 14.69 16.71 -35.03
N LYS A 96 15.51 16.26 -35.98
CA LYS A 96 16.59 15.30 -35.69
C LYS A 96 17.64 15.88 -34.75
N MET A 97 17.99 17.15 -34.94
CA MET A 97 18.91 17.86 -34.06
C MET A 97 18.32 17.99 -32.64
N ARG A 98 17.04 18.37 -32.51
CA ARG A 98 16.34 18.40 -31.21
C ARG A 98 16.22 17.02 -30.59
N GLN A 99 15.99 15.96 -31.37
CA GLN A 99 16.01 14.57 -30.90
C GLN A 99 17.37 14.22 -30.31
N GLN A 100 18.46 14.52 -31.02
CA GLN A 100 19.82 14.32 -30.49
C GLN A 100 20.07 15.12 -29.21
N VAL A 101 19.54 16.34 -29.09
CA VAL A 101 19.66 17.15 -27.86
C VAL A 101 18.84 16.53 -26.72
N ARG A 102 17.61 16.08 -26.95
CA ARG A 102 16.78 15.38 -25.94
C ARG A 102 17.44 14.08 -25.48
N GLU A 103 17.99 13.33 -26.43
CA GLU A 103 18.70 12.09 -26.15
C GLU A 103 20.02 12.38 -25.43
N ASN A 104 20.81 13.39 -25.76
CA ASN A 104 22.14 13.56 -25.17
C ASN A 104 22.15 14.43 -23.90
N SER A 105 21.17 15.31 -23.71
CA SER A 105 21.12 16.19 -22.53
C SER A 105 20.62 15.43 -21.29
N LEU A 106 21.38 15.54 -20.20
CA LEU A 106 21.03 14.95 -18.91
C LEU A 106 19.81 15.64 -18.29
N GLU A 107 19.72 16.97 -18.40
CA GLU A 107 18.65 17.79 -17.83
C GLU A 107 17.27 17.37 -18.36
N ILE A 108 17.13 17.18 -19.68
CA ILE A 108 15.87 16.76 -20.29
C ILE A 108 15.50 15.35 -19.84
N ARG A 109 16.46 14.42 -19.82
CA ARG A 109 16.22 13.04 -19.33
C ARG A 109 15.78 13.02 -17.87
N GLU A 110 16.38 13.83 -17.01
CA GLU A 110 15.98 13.94 -15.60
C GLU A 110 14.59 14.53 -15.44
N LEU A 111 14.27 15.58 -16.20
CA LEU A 111 12.93 16.15 -16.23
C LEU A 111 11.90 15.13 -16.71
N GLU A 112 12.17 14.37 -17.78
CA GLU A 112 11.29 13.30 -18.26
C GLU A 112 11.09 12.21 -17.20
N LYS A 113 12.15 11.81 -16.48
CA LYS A 113 12.03 10.85 -15.36
C LYS A 113 11.13 11.40 -14.26
N LYS A 114 11.30 12.67 -13.86
CA LYS A 114 10.44 13.34 -12.87
C LYS A 114 8.99 13.40 -13.34
N LEU A 115 8.74 13.76 -14.61
CA LEU A 115 7.40 13.78 -15.20
C LEU A 115 6.77 12.39 -15.24
N LYS A 116 7.50 11.35 -15.65
CA LYS A 116 7.04 9.96 -15.60
C LYS A 116 6.66 9.55 -14.18
N SER A 117 7.49 9.86 -13.19
CA SER A 117 7.18 9.56 -11.78
C SER A 117 5.92 10.29 -11.29
N ALA A 118 5.71 11.53 -11.72
CA ALA A 118 4.50 12.29 -11.40
C ALA A 118 3.23 11.68 -12.01
N TYR A 119 3.29 11.17 -13.25
CA TYR A 119 2.18 10.42 -13.84
C TYR A 119 1.87 9.14 -13.05
N MET A 120 2.89 8.37 -12.68
CA MET A 120 2.71 7.16 -11.86
C MET A 120 2.09 7.50 -10.49
N ASN A 121 2.50 8.62 -9.88
CA ASN A 121 1.93 9.09 -8.61
C ASN A 121 0.47 9.51 -8.75
N LYS A 122 0.12 10.18 -9.86
CA LYS A 122 -1.26 10.55 -10.16
C LYS A 122 -2.15 9.31 -10.35
N GLU A 123 -1.67 8.31 -11.08
CA GLU A 123 -2.38 7.04 -11.26
C GLU A 123 -2.55 6.30 -9.94
N ARG A 124 -1.50 6.23 -9.11
CA ARG A 124 -1.57 5.64 -7.77
C ARG A 124 -2.60 6.35 -6.89
N ALA A 125 -2.64 7.69 -6.92
CA ALA A 125 -3.63 8.45 -6.15
C ALA A 125 -5.06 8.18 -6.62
N ALA A 126 -5.28 8.06 -7.94
CA ALA A 126 -6.58 7.67 -8.49
C ALA A 126 -6.99 6.26 -8.03
N GLN A 127 -6.07 5.29 -8.03
CA GLN A 127 -6.32 3.93 -7.53
C GLN A 127 -6.65 3.90 -6.03
N ILE A 128 -5.97 4.72 -5.22
CA ILE A 128 -6.27 4.82 -3.79
C ILE A 128 -7.68 5.39 -3.59
N ALA A 129 -8.01 6.49 -4.28
CA ALA A 129 -9.34 7.09 -4.20
C ALA A 129 -10.45 6.12 -4.67
N GLU A 130 -10.21 5.35 -5.73
CA GLU A 130 -11.12 4.30 -6.19
C GLU A 130 -11.31 3.20 -5.13
N LYS A 131 -10.21 2.73 -4.53
CA LYS A 131 -10.27 1.72 -3.47
C LYS A 131 -11.01 2.23 -2.23
N GLU A 132 -10.79 3.48 -1.84
CA GLU A 132 -11.51 4.13 -0.74
C GLU A 132 -12.99 4.28 -1.05
N ALA A 133 -13.35 4.70 -2.27
CA ALA A 133 -14.75 4.76 -2.70
C ALA A 133 -15.42 3.38 -2.64
N MET A 134 -14.75 2.34 -3.12
CA MET A 134 -15.22 0.95 -3.04
C MET A 134 -15.40 0.47 -1.59
N GLN A 135 -14.50 0.87 -0.67
CA GLN A 135 -14.64 0.57 0.75
C GLN A 135 -15.84 1.29 1.37
N CYS A 136 -16.01 2.58 1.08
CA CYS A 136 -17.16 3.35 1.53
C CYS A 136 -18.48 2.75 1.03
N GLU A 137 -18.55 2.29 -0.21
CA GLU A 137 -19.72 1.57 -0.74
C GLU A 137 -19.98 0.25 0.00
N LYS A 138 -18.94 -0.54 0.28
CA LYS A 138 -19.08 -1.78 1.06
C LYS A 138 -19.61 -1.51 2.45
N MET A 139 -19.06 -0.50 3.16
CA MET A 139 -19.55 -0.12 4.48
C MET A 139 -21.02 0.32 4.45
N LYS A 140 -21.45 1.06 3.41
CA LYS A 140 -22.86 1.41 3.23
C LYS A 140 -23.73 0.17 3.07
N ARG A 141 -23.33 -0.77 2.22
CA ARG A 141 -24.06 -2.04 2.01
C ARG A 141 -24.13 -2.88 3.30
N GLU A 142 -23.04 -2.99 4.03
CA GLU A 142 -22.99 -3.70 5.32
C GLU A 142 -23.88 -3.02 6.37
N ALA A 143 -23.89 -1.69 6.41
CA ALA A 143 -24.78 -0.93 7.29
C ALA A 143 -26.26 -1.13 6.94
N GLU A 144 -26.61 -1.14 5.65
CA GLU A 144 -27.98 -1.45 5.18
C GLU A 144 -28.39 -2.88 5.55
N ILE A 145 -27.50 -3.86 5.39
CA ILE A 145 -27.75 -5.24 5.81
C ILE A 145 -27.95 -5.30 7.32
N ALA A 146 -27.09 -4.66 8.10
CA ALA A 146 -27.19 -4.63 9.56
C ALA A 146 -28.48 -3.96 10.04
N GLN A 147 -28.94 -2.89 9.36
CA GLN A 147 -30.23 -2.26 9.65
C GLN A 147 -31.38 -3.23 9.39
N LYS A 148 -31.43 -3.88 8.22
CA LYS A 148 -32.47 -4.88 7.92
C LYS A 148 -32.47 -6.03 8.93
N MET A 149 -31.28 -6.55 9.29
CA MET A 149 -31.17 -7.59 10.30
C MET A 149 -31.73 -7.13 11.65
N LYS A 150 -31.41 -5.90 12.10
CA LYS A 150 -31.96 -5.34 13.33
C LYS A 150 -33.48 -5.20 13.28
N GLU A 151 -34.02 -4.70 12.17
CA GLU A 151 -35.48 -4.59 11.98
C GLU A 151 -36.16 -5.96 12.07
N GLU A 152 -35.60 -7.01 11.46
CA GLU A 152 -36.13 -8.37 11.57
C GLU A 152 -36.00 -8.92 13.00
N TYR A 153 -34.86 -8.71 13.67
CA TYR A 153 -34.71 -9.09 15.09
C TYR A 153 -35.73 -8.39 15.99
N GLU A 154 -35.96 -7.08 15.80
CA GLU A 154 -36.96 -6.33 16.54
C GLU A 154 -38.40 -6.80 16.27
N ARG A 155 -38.70 -7.29 15.07
CA ARG A 155 -40.00 -7.91 14.79
C ARG A 155 -40.16 -9.22 15.56
N VAL A 156 -39.15 -10.09 15.51
CA VAL A 156 -39.17 -11.37 16.24
C VAL A 156 -39.30 -11.14 17.75
N THR A 157 -38.53 -10.22 18.34
CA THR A 157 -38.63 -9.95 19.78
C THR A 157 -39.98 -9.35 20.19
N LYS A 158 -40.58 -8.49 19.34
CA LYS A 158 -41.94 -7.99 19.57
C LYS A 158 -42.97 -9.12 19.52
N GLU A 159 -42.86 -10.03 18.56
CA GLU A 159 -43.73 -11.21 18.47
C GLU A 159 -43.58 -12.11 19.70
N GLU A 160 -42.36 -12.44 20.11
CA GLU A 160 -42.07 -13.21 21.33
C GLU A 160 -42.66 -12.54 22.57
N SER A 161 -42.40 -11.24 22.77
CA SER A 161 -42.95 -10.50 23.91
C SER A 161 -44.49 -10.47 23.91
N SER A 162 -45.12 -10.36 22.74
CA SER A 162 -46.58 -10.40 22.63
C SER A 162 -47.16 -11.79 22.94
N ALA A 163 -46.44 -12.86 22.60
CA ALA A 163 -46.82 -14.23 22.93
C ALA A 163 -46.66 -14.51 24.43
N GLU A 164 -45.58 -14.01 25.04
CA GLU A 164 -45.36 -14.09 26.49
C GLU A 164 -46.43 -13.33 27.27
N LEU A 165 -46.81 -12.12 26.83
CA LEU A 165 -47.90 -11.36 27.45
C LEU A 165 -49.22 -12.14 27.42
N LYS A 166 -49.58 -12.75 26.28
CA LYS A 166 -50.78 -13.60 26.19
C LYS A 166 -50.74 -14.80 27.14
N GLN A 167 -49.61 -15.50 27.21
CA GLN A 167 -49.45 -16.61 28.15
C GLN A 167 -49.54 -16.15 29.61
N ASN A 168 -49.05 -14.96 29.92
CA ASN A 168 -49.14 -14.39 31.27
C ASN A 168 -50.58 -13.97 31.60
N GLU A 169 -51.30 -13.37 30.65
CA GLU A 169 -52.74 -13.07 30.79
C GLU A 169 -53.54 -14.36 31.05
N GLU A 170 -53.31 -15.42 30.29
CA GLU A 170 -53.96 -16.73 30.50
C GLU A 170 -53.68 -17.31 31.88
N LYS A 171 -52.43 -17.21 32.38
CA LYS A 171 -52.05 -17.66 33.73
C LYS A 171 -52.75 -16.84 34.83
N ILE A 172 -52.84 -15.53 34.65
CA ILE A 172 -53.52 -14.64 35.60
C ILE A 172 -55.01 -14.96 35.67
N MET A 173 -55.65 -15.17 34.52
CA MET A 173 -57.07 -15.55 34.46
C MET A 173 -57.31 -16.90 35.16
N TYR A 174 -56.46 -17.89 34.93
CA TYR A 174 -56.53 -19.19 35.60
C TYR A 174 -56.33 -19.08 37.13
N GLN A 175 -55.40 -18.24 37.58
CA GLN A 175 -55.20 -17.97 39.02
C GLN A 175 -56.41 -17.31 39.65
N GLN A 176 -57.01 -16.32 39.00
CA GLN A 176 -58.22 -15.65 39.49
C GLN A 176 -59.42 -16.60 39.58
N GLU A 177 -59.53 -17.58 38.68
CA GLU A 177 -60.58 -18.61 38.74
C GLU A 177 -60.37 -19.55 39.93
N LEU A 178 -59.13 -19.96 40.22
CA LEU A 178 -58.80 -20.76 41.41
C LEU A 178 -59.04 -20.01 42.72
N GLU A 179 -58.69 -18.73 42.78
CA GLU A 179 -58.92 -17.88 43.95
C GLU A 179 -60.42 -17.76 44.25
N LYS A 180 -61.26 -17.56 43.24
CA LYS A 180 -62.73 -17.54 43.40
C LYS A 180 -63.27 -18.88 43.94
N GLN A 181 -62.77 -20.01 43.45
CA GLN A 181 -63.18 -21.33 43.96
C GLN A 181 -62.80 -21.50 45.45
N LEU A 182 -61.62 -21.03 45.85
CA LEU A 182 -61.17 -21.08 47.24
C LEU A 182 -61.97 -20.13 48.13
N GLU A 183 -62.30 -18.93 47.67
CA GLU A 183 -63.14 -17.97 48.38
C GLU A 183 -64.55 -18.54 48.59
N GLU A 184 -65.18 -19.11 47.56
CA GLU A 184 -66.49 -19.75 47.66
C GLU A 184 -66.50 -20.92 48.66
N GLU A 185 -65.46 -21.76 48.68
CA GLU A 185 -65.33 -22.83 49.67
C GLU A 185 -65.14 -22.30 51.10
N GLN A 186 -64.36 -21.23 51.28
CA GLN A 186 -64.16 -20.62 52.59
C GLN A 186 -65.43 -19.97 53.12
N GLU A 187 -66.22 -19.33 52.26
CA GLU A 187 -67.51 -18.75 52.65
C GLU A 187 -68.51 -19.83 53.08
N ARG A 188 -68.56 -20.97 52.38
CA ARG A 188 -69.39 -22.13 52.77
C ARG A 188 -68.99 -22.68 54.15
N LYS A 189 -67.68 -22.87 54.39
CA LYS A 189 -67.18 -23.34 55.70
C LYS A 189 -67.51 -22.38 56.84
N LYS A 190 -67.53 -21.06 56.58
CA LYS A 190 -67.94 -20.06 57.58
C LYS A 190 -69.44 -20.13 57.89
N GLN A 191 -70.28 -20.44 56.92
CA GLN A 191 -71.72 -20.64 57.11
C GLN A 191 -72.01 -21.89 57.95
N ASP A 192 -71.36 -23.01 57.64
CA ASP A 192 -71.51 -24.27 58.39
C ASP A 192 -71.09 -24.12 59.86
N ALA A 193 -69.95 -23.45 60.12
CA ALA A 193 -69.48 -23.20 61.48
C ALA A 193 -70.42 -22.31 62.30
N TYR A 194 -71.13 -21.37 61.64
CA TYR A 194 -72.11 -20.52 62.30
C TYR A 194 -73.39 -21.29 62.67
N GLU A 195 -73.79 -22.27 61.87
CA GLU A 195 -74.92 -23.15 62.17
C GLU A 195 -74.62 -24.10 63.35
N GLU A 196 -73.40 -24.64 63.41
CA GLU A 196 -72.96 -25.46 64.55
C GLU A 196 -72.94 -24.67 65.86
N PHE A 197 -72.45 -23.42 65.84
CA PHE A 197 -72.47 -22.54 67.00
C PHE A 197 -73.88 -22.30 67.55
N LEU A 198 -74.89 -22.16 66.68
CA LEU A 198 -76.28 -21.98 67.10
C LEU A 198 -76.87 -23.24 67.74
N ARG A 199 -76.46 -24.43 67.29
CA ARG A 199 -76.86 -25.72 67.89
C ARG A 199 -76.19 -25.93 69.26
N ASP A 200 -74.92 -25.57 69.38
CA ASP A 200 -74.18 -25.64 70.63
C ASP A 200 -74.74 -24.66 71.68
N LYS A 201 -75.17 -23.47 71.28
CA LYS A 201 -75.80 -22.51 72.20
C LYS A 201 -77.07 -23.07 72.86
N ILE A 202 -77.93 -23.76 72.08
CA ILE A 202 -79.18 -24.34 72.58
C ILE A 202 -78.92 -25.49 73.56
N THR A 203 -77.93 -26.33 73.28
CA THR A 203 -77.54 -27.44 74.17
C THR A 203 -76.87 -26.95 75.46
N ILE A 204 -76.10 -25.86 75.41
CA ILE A 204 -75.50 -25.23 76.59
C ILE A 204 -76.58 -24.65 77.52
N ASP A 205 -77.63 -24.02 77.00
CA ASP A 205 -78.73 -23.46 77.81
C ASP A 205 -79.53 -24.55 78.56
N GLU A 206 -79.63 -25.77 78.01
CA GLU A 206 -80.25 -26.92 78.68
C GLU A 206 -79.39 -27.50 79.82
N ILE A 207 -78.05 -27.49 79.65
CA ILE A 207 -77.09 -27.94 80.66
C ILE A 207 -77.08 -26.99 81.86
N VAL A 208 -77.10 -25.67 81.61
CA VAL A 208 -77.12 -24.66 82.68
C VAL A 208 -78.37 -24.78 83.55
N ARG A 209 -79.54 -25.12 82.96
CA ARG A 209 -80.77 -25.32 83.72
C ARG A 209 -80.72 -26.54 84.65
N ARG A 210 -80.04 -27.63 84.24
CA ARG A 210 -79.79 -28.81 85.10
C ARG A 210 -78.83 -28.53 86.26
N ILE A 211 -77.83 -27.67 86.05
CA ILE A 211 -76.83 -27.33 87.08
C ILE A 211 -77.45 -26.56 88.26
N TYR A 212 -78.42 -25.67 88.02
CA TYR A 212 -79.07 -24.92 89.11
C TYR A 212 -79.92 -25.80 90.04
N GLU A 213 -80.46 -26.92 89.56
CA GLU A 213 -81.25 -27.86 90.36
C GLU A 213 -80.36 -28.81 91.20
N GLU A 214 -79.17 -29.14 90.72
CA GLU A 214 -78.18 -29.95 91.46
C GLU A 214 -77.45 -29.14 92.56
N ASP A 215 -77.21 -27.85 92.35
CA ASP A 215 -76.48 -26.97 93.27
C ASP A 215 -77.22 -26.64 94.59
N GLU A 216 -78.55 -26.74 94.66
CA GLU A 216 -79.29 -26.54 95.92
C GLU A 216 -79.19 -27.74 96.87
N MET A 217 -79.10 -28.96 96.32
CA MET A 217 -78.99 -30.20 97.10
C MET A 217 -77.57 -30.42 97.62
N GLU A 218 -76.55 -29.92 96.93
CA GLU A 218 -75.13 -30.10 97.30
C GLU A 218 -74.69 -29.21 98.49
N LYS A 219 -75.35 -28.06 98.70
CA LYS A 219 -75.03 -27.11 99.80
C LYS A 219 -75.34 -27.67 101.19
N GLN A 220 -76.36 -28.52 101.35
CA GLN A 220 -76.73 -29.09 102.65
C GLN A 220 -75.79 -30.25 103.07
N LEU A 221 -75.28 -31.05 102.12
CA LEU A 221 -74.35 -32.16 102.38
C LEU A 221 -72.89 -31.71 102.65
N LYS A 222 -72.50 -30.51 102.20
CA LYS A 222 -71.15 -29.94 102.43
C LYS A 222 -70.92 -29.46 103.87
N LEU A 223 -71.95 -28.95 104.56
CA LEU A 223 -71.81 -28.44 105.94
C LEU A 223 -71.54 -29.55 106.98
N ASP A 224 -72.06 -30.76 106.76
CA ASP A 224 -71.87 -31.90 107.67
C ASP A 224 -70.53 -32.62 107.45
N LYS A 225 -70.01 -32.63 106.22
CA LYS A 225 -68.67 -33.19 105.89
C LYS A 225 -67.52 -32.30 106.35
N MET A 226 -67.71 -30.98 106.43
CA MET A 226 -66.67 -30.03 106.86
C MET A 226 -66.27 -30.19 108.34
N ARG A 227 -67.21 -30.57 109.21
CA ARG A 227 -66.95 -30.75 110.66
C ARG A 227 -66.19 -32.04 110.99
N ALA A 228 -66.34 -33.09 110.17
CA ALA A 228 -65.64 -34.37 110.35
C ALA A 228 -64.22 -34.38 109.76
N ALA A 229 -63.95 -33.55 108.74
CA ALA A 229 -62.62 -33.46 108.11
C ALA A 229 -61.63 -32.59 108.89
N GLN A 230 -62.10 -31.58 109.64
CA GLN A 230 -61.22 -30.69 110.42
C GLN A 230 -60.48 -31.42 111.55
N THR A 231 -61.09 -32.42 112.19
CA THR A 231 -60.46 -33.22 113.26
C THR A 231 -59.43 -34.22 112.73
N GLY A 232 -59.63 -34.83 111.56
CA GLY A 232 -58.65 -35.76 110.95
C GLY A 232 -57.42 -35.08 110.33
N ILE A 233 -57.52 -33.81 109.93
CA ILE A 233 -56.41 -33.07 109.30
C ILE A 233 -55.34 -32.63 110.32
N GLU A 234 -55.72 -32.41 111.59
CA GLU A 234 -54.77 -31.98 112.63
C GLU A 234 -53.88 -33.12 113.14
N GLU A 235 -54.36 -34.36 113.10
CA GLU A 235 -53.61 -35.56 113.50
C GLU A 235 -52.61 -35.98 112.40
N PHE A 236 -53.04 -35.94 111.14
CA PHE A 236 -52.19 -36.28 109.98
C PHE A 236 -51.01 -35.32 109.77
N LYS A 237 -51.15 -34.03 110.12
CA LYS A 237 -50.07 -33.03 110.02
C LYS A 237 -48.90 -33.27 110.99
N LYS A 238 -49.14 -33.91 112.14
CA LYS A 238 -48.10 -34.22 113.14
C LYS A 238 -47.23 -35.40 112.71
N GLU A 239 -47.82 -36.39 112.03
CA GLU A 239 -47.10 -37.58 111.52
C GLU A 239 -46.28 -37.28 110.26
N GLN A 240 -46.79 -36.42 109.37
CA GLN A 240 -46.08 -36.01 108.15
C GLN A 240 -44.80 -35.18 108.41
N ALA A 241 -44.70 -34.50 109.55
CA ALA A 241 -43.53 -33.69 109.92
C ALA A 241 -42.35 -34.57 110.36
N ILE A 242 -42.63 -35.73 110.96
CA ILE A 242 -41.63 -36.71 111.42
C ILE A 242 -41.09 -37.52 110.22
N TRP A 243 -41.97 -37.88 109.27
CA TRP A 243 -41.60 -38.58 108.05
C TRP A 243 -40.72 -37.75 107.10
N ARG A 244 -41.03 -36.45 106.93
CA ARG A 244 -40.24 -35.52 106.09
C ARG A 244 -38.83 -35.25 106.60
N ARG A 245 -38.56 -35.46 107.89
CA ARG A 245 -37.22 -35.27 108.49
C ARG A 245 -36.30 -36.46 108.18
N ARG A 246 -36.81 -37.69 108.27
CA ARG A 246 -36.09 -38.93 107.93
C ARG A 246 -35.74 -39.04 106.45
N GLN A 247 -36.68 -38.69 105.56
CA GLN A 247 -36.44 -38.76 104.12
C GLN A 247 -35.41 -37.73 103.61
N ARG A 248 -35.20 -36.61 104.31
CA ARG A 248 -34.15 -35.64 103.93
C ARG A 248 -32.75 -36.16 104.28
N GLU A 249 -32.60 -36.86 105.40
CA GLU A 249 -31.32 -37.44 105.83
C GLU A 249 -30.88 -38.57 104.88
N GLU A 250 -31.82 -39.41 104.41
CA GLU A 250 -31.53 -40.46 103.41
C GLU A 250 -31.17 -39.87 102.02
N MET A 251 -31.88 -38.83 101.58
CA MET A 251 -31.60 -38.15 100.31
C MET A 251 -30.26 -37.37 100.31
N GLU A 252 -29.81 -36.88 101.47
CA GLU A 252 -28.51 -36.23 101.63
C GLU A 252 -27.36 -37.25 101.54
N GLU A 253 -27.55 -38.48 102.05
CA GLU A 253 -26.57 -39.57 101.92
C GLU A 253 -26.50 -40.12 100.49
N GLU A 254 -27.63 -40.22 99.79
CA GLU A 254 -27.67 -40.58 98.37
C GLU A 254 -27.08 -39.48 97.48
N SER A 255 -27.35 -38.21 97.79
CA SER A 255 -26.74 -37.07 97.10
C SER A 255 -25.22 -37.00 97.28
N ARG A 256 -24.69 -37.41 98.44
CA ARG A 256 -23.24 -37.54 98.67
C ARG A 256 -22.61 -38.61 97.77
N LYS A 257 -23.26 -39.78 97.64
CA LYS A 257 -22.82 -40.86 96.74
C LYS A 257 -22.89 -40.46 95.26
N ILE A 258 -23.90 -39.68 94.88
CA ILE A 258 -24.03 -39.11 93.51
C ILE A 258 -22.92 -38.10 93.23
N MET A 259 -22.57 -37.23 94.20
CA MET A 259 -21.46 -36.28 94.04
C MET A 259 -20.10 -36.96 93.92
N GLU A 260 -19.86 -38.04 94.68
CA GLU A 260 -18.65 -38.86 94.55
C GLU A 260 -18.53 -39.52 93.17
N PHE A 261 -19.64 -40.05 92.64
CA PHE A 261 -19.68 -40.63 91.30
C PHE A 261 -19.48 -39.57 90.19
N ALA A 262 -20.08 -38.38 90.35
CA ALA A 262 -19.89 -37.27 89.43
C ALA A 262 -18.45 -36.75 89.43
N ASN A 263 -17.79 -36.72 90.59
CA ASN A 263 -16.37 -36.35 90.68
C ASN A 263 -15.45 -37.39 90.03
N ILE A 264 -15.77 -38.68 90.13
CA ILE A 264 -15.03 -39.75 89.43
C ILE A 264 -15.20 -39.67 87.91
N GLN A 265 -16.38 -39.28 87.40
CA GLN A 265 -16.59 -39.03 85.97
C GLN A 265 -15.80 -37.81 85.48
N ARG A 266 -15.81 -36.69 86.23
CA ARG A 266 -14.99 -35.51 85.89
C ARG A 266 -13.51 -35.83 85.86
N GLN A 267 -12.99 -36.63 86.80
CA GLN A 267 -11.59 -37.05 86.79
C GLN A 267 -11.24 -37.92 85.58
N ARG A 268 -12.15 -38.81 85.14
CA ARG A 268 -11.94 -39.62 83.91
C ARG A 268 -11.95 -38.76 82.64
N GLU A 269 -12.83 -37.75 82.60
CA GLU A 269 -12.87 -36.77 81.51
C GLU A 269 -11.61 -35.89 81.51
N GLU A 270 -11.15 -35.44 82.68
CA GLU A 270 -9.91 -34.68 82.85
C GLU A 270 -8.68 -35.51 82.45
N ASP A 271 -8.61 -36.78 82.83
CA ASP A 271 -7.55 -37.72 82.42
C ASP A 271 -7.57 -38.02 80.91
N TRP A 272 -8.76 -38.08 80.31
CA TRP A 272 -8.91 -38.22 78.85
C TRP A 272 -8.47 -36.95 78.13
N MET A 273 -8.90 -35.77 78.61
CA MET A 273 -8.48 -34.47 78.10
C MET A 273 -6.97 -34.24 78.27
N ALA A 274 -6.35 -34.73 79.35
CA ALA A 274 -4.91 -34.70 79.55
C ALA A 274 -4.17 -35.57 78.52
N LYS A 275 -4.67 -36.78 78.20
CA LYS A 275 -4.10 -37.65 77.16
C LYS A 275 -4.25 -37.06 75.75
N VAL A 276 -5.33 -36.34 75.48
CA VAL A 276 -5.54 -35.61 74.22
C VAL A 276 -4.53 -34.46 74.11
N ARG A 277 -4.34 -33.67 75.17
CA ARG A 277 -3.33 -32.60 75.21
C ARG A 277 -1.90 -33.14 75.01
N ASP A 278 -1.54 -34.23 75.67
CA ASP A 278 -0.23 -34.90 75.46
C ASP A 278 -0.05 -35.38 74.00
N SER A 279 -1.11 -35.85 73.37
CA SER A 279 -1.09 -36.30 71.98
C SER A 279 -1.00 -35.12 71.00
N GLU A 280 -1.63 -33.98 71.31
CA GLU A 280 -1.53 -32.73 70.56
C GLU A 280 -0.15 -32.09 70.70
N GLU A 281 0.44 -32.09 71.89
CA GLU A 281 1.81 -31.63 72.11
C GLU A 281 2.83 -32.49 71.32
N ARG A 282 2.63 -33.81 71.26
CA ARG A 282 3.45 -34.70 70.42
C ARG A 282 3.31 -34.36 68.93
N LYS A 283 2.09 -34.06 68.46
CA LYS A 283 1.85 -33.61 67.08
C LYS A 283 2.52 -32.26 66.81
N GLN A 284 2.45 -31.31 67.74
CA GLN A 284 3.11 -30.00 67.64
C GLN A 284 4.63 -30.14 67.62
N ARG A 285 5.22 -31.05 68.40
CA ARG A 285 6.67 -31.37 68.34
C ARG A 285 7.09 -31.99 67.01
N ILE A 286 6.25 -32.84 66.42
CA ILE A 286 6.51 -33.39 65.08
C ILE A 286 6.38 -32.30 64.02
N GLN A 287 5.37 -31.44 64.11
CA GLN A 287 5.18 -30.31 63.20
C GLN A 287 6.34 -29.29 63.28
N SER A 288 6.84 -28.99 64.48
CA SER A 288 8.00 -28.11 64.65
C SER A 288 9.29 -28.74 64.09
N MET A 289 9.47 -30.04 64.24
CA MET A 289 10.56 -30.78 63.57
C MET A 289 10.45 -30.74 62.04
N VAL A 290 9.24 -30.90 61.48
CA VAL A 290 9.01 -30.84 60.03
C VAL A 290 9.26 -29.43 59.50
N ALA A 291 8.82 -28.39 60.22
CA ALA A 291 9.08 -27.00 59.86
C ALA A 291 10.58 -26.68 59.86
N GLN A 292 11.33 -27.09 60.90
CA GLN A 292 12.79 -26.92 60.94
C GLN A 292 13.50 -27.68 59.83
N ASN A 293 13.03 -28.88 59.46
CA ASN A 293 13.60 -29.63 58.33
C ASN A 293 13.28 -28.96 56.99
N LEU A 294 12.09 -28.39 56.82
CA LEU A 294 11.72 -27.64 55.62
C LEU A 294 12.56 -26.37 55.45
N GLU A 295 12.78 -25.61 56.52
CA GLU A 295 13.65 -24.43 56.51
C GLU A 295 15.10 -24.78 56.15
N ARG A 296 15.63 -25.90 56.67
CA ARG A 296 16.97 -26.39 56.31
C ARG A 296 17.08 -26.78 54.84
N GLU A 297 16.07 -27.43 54.27
CA GLU A 297 16.07 -27.78 52.85
C GLU A 297 15.91 -26.54 51.97
N GLN A 298 15.11 -25.55 52.38
CA GLN A 298 14.99 -24.27 51.69
C GLN A 298 16.33 -23.50 51.70
N GLN A 299 17.03 -23.45 52.83
CA GLN A 299 18.36 -22.84 52.92
C GLN A 299 19.37 -23.53 51.99
N LYS A 300 19.37 -24.86 51.92
CA LYS A 300 20.23 -25.60 50.96
C LYS A 300 19.88 -25.27 49.51
N HIS A 301 18.59 -25.14 49.19
CA HIS A 301 18.16 -24.75 47.84
C HIS A 301 18.61 -23.33 47.49
N GLU A 302 18.45 -22.38 48.42
CA GLU A 302 18.91 -21.00 48.25
C GLU A 302 20.44 -20.92 48.09
N GLU A 303 21.20 -21.69 48.88
CA GLU A 303 22.67 -21.81 48.74
C GLU A 303 23.07 -22.37 47.37
N LEU A 304 22.39 -23.41 46.89
CA LEU A 304 22.64 -23.99 45.57
C LEU A 304 22.29 -23.02 44.43
N GLU A 305 21.20 -22.25 44.57
CA GLU A 305 20.84 -21.21 43.60
C GLU A 305 21.83 -20.05 43.60
N GLN A 306 22.33 -19.63 44.76
CA GLN A 306 23.40 -18.63 44.87
C GLN A 306 24.69 -19.10 44.19
N ILE A 307 25.09 -20.35 44.40
CA ILE A 307 26.26 -20.95 43.74
C ILE A 307 26.06 -21.00 42.22
N ARG A 308 24.87 -21.36 41.75
CA ARG A 308 24.55 -21.38 40.31
C ARG A 308 24.59 -19.98 39.70
N GLN A 309 24.11 -18.97 40.41
CA GLN A 309 24.15 -17.57 39.98
C GLN A 309 25.60 -17.04 39.92
N GLN A 310 26.43 -17.40 40.90
CA GLN A 310 27.86 -17.06 40.91
C GLN A 310 28.60 -17.69 39.72
N LEU A 311 28.39 -18.98 39.45
CA LEU A 311 28.96 -19.67 38.29
C LEU A 311 28.56 -19.00 36.96
N TYR A 312 27.29 -18.64 36.79
CA TYR A 312 26.83 -17.95 35.58
C TYR A 312 27.50 -16.58 35.38
N LEU A 313 27.71 -15.83 36.46
CA LEU A 313 28.40 -14.54 36.40
C LEU A 313 29.89 -14.70 36.09
N GLU A 314 30.54 -15.73 36.64
CA GLU A 314 31.94 -16.07 36.33
C GLU A 314 32.11 -16.53 34.88
N GLU A 315 31.24 -17.39 34.35
CA GLU A 315 31.26 -17.81 32.95
C GLU A 315 31.10 -16.62 31.99
N LYS A 316 30.21 -15.68 32.33
CA LYS A 316 30.02 -14.46 31.55
C LYS A 316 31.27 -13.56 31.60
N ALA A 317 31.88 -13.41 32.77
CA ALA A 317 33.11 -12.62 32.94
C ALA A 317 34.30 -13.26 32.20
N GLU A 318 34.42 -14.59 32.20
CA GLU A 318 35.44 -15.30 31.42
C GLU A 318 35.22 -15.15 29.91
N ALA A 319 33.96 -15.17 29.46
CA ALA A 319 33.63 -14.94 28.06
C ALA A 319 33.99 -13.51 27.61
N GLU A 320 33.77 -12.52 28.47
CA GLU A 320 34.19 -11.13 28.22
C GLU A 320 35.72 -11.00 28.18
N ARG A 321 36.45 -11.61 29.12
CA ARG A 321 37.93 -11.67 29.09
C ARG A 321 38.46 -12.31 27.80
N LYS A 322 37.84 -13.40 27.33
CA LYS A 322 38.21 -14.05 26.05
C LYS A 322 37.98 -13.14 24.84
N LYS A 323 36.90 -12.34 24.84
CA LYS A 323 36.63 -11.34 23.79
C LYS A 323 37.67 -10.22 23.80
N GLU A 324 38.02 -9.70 24.97
CA GLU A 324 39.06 -8.68 25.13
C GLU A 324 40.42 -9.18 24.63
N MET A 325 40.82 -10.41 24.98
CA MET A 325 42.04 -11.04 24.49
C MET A 325 42.03 -11.19 22.96
N ALA A 326 40.91 -11.61 22.37
CA ALA A 326 40.77 -11.72 20.91
C ALA A 326 40.83 -10.35 20.21
N GLU A 327 40.32 -9.29 20.82
CA GLU A 327 40.45 -7.91 20.30
C GLU A 327 41.89 -7.40 20.38
N ILE A 328 42.59 -7.69 21.48
CA ILE A 328 44.01 -7.37 21.65
C ILE A 328 44.84 -8.13 20.59
N GLU A 329 44.58 -9.42 20.38
CA GLU A 329 45.24 -10.21 19.33
C GLU A 329 45.00 -9.64 17.93
N LYS A 330 43.77 -9.23 17.60
CA LYS A 330 43.47 -8.58 16.31
C LYS A 330 44.24 -7.28 16.14
N ARG A 331 44.34 -6.45 17.18
CA ARG A 331 45.13 -5.20 17.16
C ARG A 331 46.63 -5.46 16.98
N ILE A 332 47.15 -6.52 17.59
CA ILE A 332 48.56 -6.94 17.43
C ILE A 332 48.82 -7.43 16.00
N LYS A 333 47.94 -8.27 15.43
CA LYS A 333 48.05 -8.75 14.05
C LYS A 333 48.03 -7.59 13.05
N GLN A 334 47.09 -6.67 13.19
CA GLN A 334 47.02 -5.46 12.35
C GLN A 334 48.28 -4.60 12.45
N ARG A 335 48.89 -4.47 13.64
CA ARG A 335 50.17 -3.76 13.81
C ARG A 335 51.35 -4.49 13.16
N LEU A 336 51.37 -5.82 13.18
CA LEU A 336 52.41 -6.63 12.54
C LEU A 336 52.30 -6.57 11.02
N ASP A 337 51.09 -6.68 10.47
CA ASP A 337 50.85 -6.58 9.03
C ASP A 337 51.26 -5.20 8.48
N LEU A 338 50.99 -4.13 9.24
CA LEU A 338 51.43 -2.77 8.89
C LEU A 338 52.96 -2.62 8.93
N LYS A 339 53.66 -3.29 9.85
CA LYS A 339 55.12 -3.29 9.90
C LYS A 339 55.73 -4.06 8.72
N GLN A 340 55.19 -5.25 8.42
CA GLN A 340 55.64 -6.08 7.31
C GLN A 340 55.45 -5.36 5.96
N THR A 341 54.29 -4.76 5.72
CA THR A 341 54.04 -3.99 4.49
C THR A 341 54.96 -2.77 4.35
N TYR A 342 55.32 -2.12 5.46
CA TYR A 342 56.29 -1.02 5.44
C TYR A 342 57.72 -1.50 5.12
N GLU A 343 58.14 -2.63 5.69
CA GLU A 343 59.44 -3.25 5.42
C GLU A 343 59.56 -3.70 3.96
N GLU A 344 58.51 -4.28 3.38
CA GLU A 344 58.43 -4.66 1.97
C GLU A 344 58.52 -3.44 1.04
N GLN A 345 57.76 -2.37 1.32
CA GLN A 345 57.84 -1.12 0.55
C GLN A 345 59.22 -0.47 0.62
N PHE A 346 59.86 -0.51 1.79
CA PHE A 346 61.20 0.02 1.99
C PHE A 346 62.26 -0.79 1.22
N ALA A 347 62.14 -2.13 1.23
CA ALA A 347 63.00 -3.01 0.45
C ALA A 347 62.87 -2.75 -1.06
N LEU A 348 61.64 -2.66 -1.58
CA LEU A 348 61.39 -2.34 -2.99
C LEU A 348 61.98 -0.97 -3.39
N LYS A 349 61.83 0.04 -2.54
CA LYS A 349 62.39 1.39 -2.76
C LYS A 349 63.92 1.40 -2.72
N LYS A 350 64.54 0.54 -1.90
CA LYS A 350 66.00 0.39 -1.83
C LYS A 350 66.55 -0.28 -3.10
N MET A 351 65.89 -1.34 -3.59
CA MET A 351 66.27 -2.02 -4.84
C MET A 351 66.17 -1.07 -6.05
N LEU A 352 65.09 -0.29 -6.16
CA LEU A 352 64.94 0.71 -7.22
C LEU A 352 66.05 1.78 -7.20
N ARG A 353 66.47 2.23 -6.02
CA ARG A 353 67.56 3.21 -5.88
C ARG A 353 68.93 2.63 -6.26
N GLN A 354 69.14 1.33 -6.08
CA GLN A 354 70.39 0.67 -6.50
C GLN A 354 70.45 0.54 -8.02
N ALA A 355 69.35 0.14 -8.67
CA ALA A 355 69.25 0.09 -10.12
C ALA A 355 69.51 1.46 -10.79
N VAL A 356 68.93 2.54 -10.24
CA VAL A 356 69.17 3.91 -10.75
C VAL A 356 70.63 4.35 -10.60
N ARG A 357 71.33 3.94 -9.52
CA ARG A 357 72.75 4.26 -9.34
C ARG A 357 73.65 3.52 -10.33
N GLU A 358 73.33 2.26 -10.62
CA GLU A 358 74.04 1.45 -11.61
C GLU A 358 73.87 2.04 -13.03
N GLU A 359 72.68 2.56 -13.34
CA GLU A 359 72.41 3.28 -14.60
C GLU A 359 73.18 4.63 -14.67
N GLU A 360 73.25 5.39 -13.58
CA GLU A 360 74.00 6.66 -13.50
C GLU A 360 75.53 6.47 -13.63
N GLU A 361 76.08 5.38 -13.09
CA GLU A 361 77.50 5.04 -13.19
C GLU A 361 77.89 4.60 -14.61
N ALA A 362 77.02 3.83 -15.27
CA ALA A 362 77.19 3.49 -16.69
C ALA A 362 77.16 4.74 -17.60
N PHE A 363 76.31 5.72 -17.28
CA PHE A 363 76.22 6.99 -18.01
C PHE A 363 77.47 7.88 -17.82
N ARG A 364 78.05 7.93 -16.60
CA ARG A 364 79.29 8.67 -16.33
C ARG A 364 80.52 8.13 -17.07
N GLN A 365 80.63 6.81 -17.22
CA GLN A 365 81.73 6.18 -17.96
C GLN A 365 81.66 6.49 -19.46
N GLN A 366 80.45 6.61 -20.04
CA GLN A 366 80.25 7.00 -21.44
C GLN A 366 80.54 8.49 -21.71
N MET A 367 80.30 9.37 -20.74
CA MET A 367 80.61 10.81 -20.84
C MET A 367 82.12 11.09 -20.82
N LEU A 368 82.89 10.39 -19.98
CA LEU A 368 84.34 10.57 -19.88
C LEU A 368 85.09 10.08 -21.13
N ALA A 369 84.56 9.07 -21.84
CA ALA A 369 85.13 8.60 -23.12
C ALA A 369 84.94 9.59 -24.26
N LYS A 370 83.82 10.34 -24.28
CA LYS A 370 83.53 11.35 -25.31
C LYS A 370 84.41 12.60 -25.19
N PHE A 371 84.69 13.07 -23.97
CA PHE A 371 85.53 14.26 -23.77
C PHE A 371 87.00 14.06 -24.22
N ALA A 372 87.53 12.83 -24.15
CA ALA A 372 88.88 12.53 -24.61
C ALA A 372 89.04 12.48 -26.15
N GLU A 373 87.94 12.26 -26.88
CA GLU A 373 87.92 12.29 -28.35
C GLU A 373 87.73 13.71 -28.88
N ASP A 374 87.00 14.56 -28.15
CA ASP A 374 86.72 15.95 -28.53
C ASP A 374 87.92 16.90 -28.33
N ASP A 375 88.80 16.65 -27.36
CA ASP A 375 90.03 17.46 -27.15
C ASP A 375 91.07 17.30 -28.28
N ARG A 376 91.00 16.22 -29.08
CA ARG A 376 91.87 16.01 -30.26
C ARG A 376 91.37 16.73 -31.52
N ILE A 377 90.10 17.14 -31.58
CA ILE A 377 89.46 17.68 -32.78
C ILE A 377 89.33 19.22 -32.73
N GLU A 378 89.55 19.85 -31.58
CA GLU A 378 89.40 21.30 -31.42
C GLU A 378 90.58 22.16 -31.91
N GLN A 379 91.78 21.62 -32.13
CA GLN A 379 92.93 22.45 -32.57
C GLN A 379 93.00 22.75 -34.08
N MET A 380 92.16 22.13 -34.92
CA MET A 380 92.15 22.35 -36.39
C MET A 380 90.87 23.02 -36.95
N ASN A 381 89.85 23.28 -36.12
CA ASN A 381 88.53 23.79 -36.57
C ASN A 381 88.25 25.26 -36.24
N THR A 382 89.21 25.99 -35.68
CA THR A 382 89.02 27.37 -35.21
C THR A 382 88.94 28.41 -36.33
N GLN A 383 89.48 28.14 -37.52
CA GLN A 383 89.35 29.04 -38.68
C GLN A 383 88.12 28.77 -39.56
N LYS A 384 87.54 27.56 -39.56
CA LYS A 384 86.26 27.26 -40.27
C LYS A 384 85.01 27.64 -39.45
N ARG A 385 85.11 27.75 -38.11
CA ARG A 385 84.00 28.14 -37.21
C ARG A 385 83.50 29.58 -37.48
N ARG A 386 84.36 30.53 -37.81
CA ARG A 386 83.96 31.96 -37.97
C ARG A 386 83.02 32.23 -39.15
N MET A 387 83.16 31.50 -40.26
CA MET A 387 82.31 31.71 -41.45
C MET A 387 80.93 31.03 -41.30
N LYS A 388 80.87 29.80 -40.76
CA LYS A 388 79.59 29.08 -40.58
C LYS A 388 78.72 29.64 -39.44
N GLN A 389 79.30 30.27 -38.42
CA GLN A 389 78.54 30.85 -37.29
C GLN A 389 77.64 32.03 -37.71
N LEU A 390 78.01 32.79 -38.74
CA LEU A 390 77.17 33.89 -39.25
C LEU A 390 75.98 33.40 -40.08
N GLU A 391 76.14 32.29 -40.80
CA GLU A 391 75.07 31.64 -41.56
C GLU A 391 74.09 30.89 -40.63
N HIS A 392 74.60 30.18 -39.61
CA HIS A 392 73.76 29.50 -38.62
C HIS A 392 72.99 30.46 -37.70
N LYS A 393 73.57 31.63 -37.32
CA LYS A 393 72.84 32.65 -36.55
C LYS A 393 71.61 33.17 -37.32
N ARG A 394 71.77 33.47 -38.61
CA ARG A 394 70.64 33.90 -39.47
C ARG A 394 69.61 32.80 -39.71
N ALA A 395 70.03 31.52 -39.79
CA ALA A 395 69.11 30.39 -39.95
C ALA A 395 68.33 30.06 -38.66
N VAL A 396 68.96 30.19 -37.49
CA VAL A 396 68.31 29.96 -36.18
C VAL A 396 67.35 31.10 -35.84
N GLU A 397 67.66 32.36 -36.16
CA GLU A 397 66.75 33.49 -35.99
C GLU A 397 65.49 33.32 -36.85
N LYS A 398 65.62 32.90 -38.12
CA LYS A 398 64.47 32.54 -38.97
C LYS A 398 63.63 31.40 -38.38
N LEU A 399 64.26 30.34 -37.85
CA LEU A 399 63.55 29.25 -37.18
C LEU A 399 62.83 29.70 -35.89
N ILE A 400 63.39 30.66 -35.15
CA ILE A 400 62.74 31.23 -33.95
C ILE A 400 61.56 32.13 -34.34
N GLU A 401 61.70 32.94 -35.39
CA GLU A 401 60.61 33.77 -35.92
C GLU A 401 59.48 32.92 -36.50
N ASP A 402 59.81 31.86 -37.25
CA ASP A 402 58.82 30.94 -37.81
C ASP A 402 58.12 30.13 -36.70
N ARG A 403 58.83 29.73 -35.63
CA ARG A 403 58.23 29.08 -34.45
C ARG A 403 57.34 30.02 -33.65
N ARG A 404 57.68 31.32 -33.57
CA ARG A 404 56.83 32.35 -32.96
C ARG A 404 55.58 32.62 -33.79
N LYS A 405 55.70 32.69 -35.12
CA LYS A 405 54.56 32.82 -36.04
C LYS A 405 53.63 31.60 -36.00
N GLN A 406 54.19 30.39 -35.95
CA GLN A 406 53.42 29.15 -35.77
C GLN A 406 52.70 29.12 -34.42
N PHE A 407 53.38 29.49 -33.32
CA PHE A 407 52.74 29.55 -32.01
C PHE A 407 51.61 30.58 -31.92
N ILE A 408 51.77 31.75 -32.55
CA ILE A 408 50.71 32.77 -32.63
C ILE A 408 49.55 32.26 -33.50
N ALA A 409 49.82 31.68 -34.67
CA ALA A 409 48.80 31.12 -35.54
C ALA A 409 48.04 29.94 -34.89
N ASP A 410 48.74 29.08 -34.16
CA ASP A 410 48.13 27.97 -33.43
C ASP A 410 47.32 28.48 -32.22
N LYS A 411 47.77 29.54 -31.54
CA LYS A 411 46.99 30.20 -30.47
C LYS A 411 45.75 30.91 -30.99
N GLU A 412 45.83 31.57 -32.15
CA GLU A 412 44.69 32.20 -32.82
C GLU A 412 43.67 31.13 -33.25
N ARG A 413 44.13 30.01 -33.83
CA ARG A 413 43.28 28.86 -34.15
C ARG A 413 42.62 28.24 -32.91
N GLU A 414 43.37 28.04 -31.83
CA GLU A 414 42.81 27.55 -30.57
C GLU A 414 41.76 28.49 -29.98
N LEU A 415 41.94 29.81 -30.10
CA LEU A 415 40.96 30.80 -29.65
C LEU A 415 39.72 30.82 -30.54
N GLU A 416 39.89 30.73 -31.86
CA GLU A 416 38.78 30.61 -32.82
C GLU A 416 37.98 29.33 -32.60
N ASP A 417 38.65 28.19 -32.40
CA ASP A 417 38.02 26.91 -32.10
C ASP A 417 37.24 26.97 -30.78
N ARG A 418 37.81 27.57 -29.73
CA ARG A 418 37.11 27.79 -28.45
C ARG A 418 35.88 28.68 -28.61
N GLN A 419 35.98 29.78 -29.35
CA GLN A 419 34.83 30.66 -29.60
C GLN A 419 33.73 29.94 -30.41
N LEU A 420 34.10 29.08 -31.36
CA LEU A 420 33.16 28.26 -32.11
C LEU A 420 32.50 27.20 -31.23
N GLU A 421 33.25 26.57 -30.32
CA GLU A 421 32.72 25.63 -29.33
C GLU A 421 31.79 26.31 -28.34
N GLU A 422 32.13 27.48 -27.83
CA GLU A 422 31.28 28.29 -26.95
C GLU A 422 29.95 28.63 -27.62
N ARG A 423 29.98 29.13 -28.87
CA ARG A 423 28.75 29.40 -29.64
C ARG A 423 27.92 28.14 -29.88
N ARG A 424 28.56 27.00 -30.14
CA ARG A 424 27.85 25.71 -30.28
C ARG A 424 27.20 25.29 -28.97
N GLN A 425 27.89 25.45 -27.84
CA GLN A 425 27.35 25.14 -26.51
C GLN A 425 26.20 26.09 -26.14
N GLU A 426 26.31 27.38 -26.42
CA GLU A 426 25.24 28.37 -26.22
C GLU A 426 24.00 28.02 -27.03
N ASN A 427 24.17 27.65 -28.31
CA ASN A 427 23.07 27.19 -29.15
C ASN A 427 22.40 25.92 -28.58
N ILE A 428 23.20 24.95 -28.12
CA ILE A 428 22.66 23.74 -27.47
C ILE A 428 21.91 24.10 -26.19
N ARG A 429 22.45 24.99 -25.34
CA ARG A 429 21.80 25.43 -24.10
C ARG A 429 20.47 26.12 -24.39
N ALA A 430 20.42 27.01 -25.38
CA ALA A 430 19.17 27.65 -25.79
C ALA A 430 18.12 26.63 -26.23
N ILE A 431 18.51 25.63 -27.02
CA ILE A 431 17.60 24.54 -27.44
C ILE A 431 17.15 23.69 -26.24
N VAL A 432 18.04 23.39 -25.29
CA VAL A 432 17.69 22.65 -24.06
C VAL A 432 16.66 23.43 -23.23
N GLU A 433 16.83 24.73 -23.07
CA GLU A 433 15.88 25.58 -22.36
C GLU A 433 14.52 25.66 -23.05
N GLU A 434 14.49 25.79 -24.38
CA GLU A 434 13.25 25.73 -25.17
C GLU A 434 12.50 24.41 -24.97
N GLU A 435 13.21 23.28 -25.08
CA GLU A 435 12.63 21.95 -24.91
C GLU A 435 12.17 21.72 -23.47
N ARG A 436 12.94 22.19 -22.48
CA ARG A 436 12.54 22.19 -21.08
C ARG A 436 11.24 22.96 -20.85
N GLN A 437 11.12 24.18 -21.39
CA GLN A 437 9.90 24.97 -21.27
C GLN A 437 8.71 24.30 -21.96
N LYS A 438 8.94 23.68 -23.13
CA LYS A 438 7.90 22.95 -23.86
C LYS A 438 7.38 21.76 -23.06
N LEU A 439 8.28 20.93 -22.54
CA LEU A 439 7.92 19.78 -21.68
C LEU A 439 7.15 20.22 -20.44
N LEU A 440 7.58 21.30 -19.78
CA LEU A 440 6.87 21.82 -18.61
C LEU A 440 5.49 22.35 -18.99
N LYS A 441 5.35 23.14 -20.07
CA LYS A 441 4.05 23.66 -20.52
C LYS A 441 3.06 22.55 -20.88
N GLU A 442 3.52 21.47 -21.51
CA GLU A 442 2.67 20.36 -21.92
C GLU A 442 2.22 19.49 -20.73
N HIS A 443 3.12 19.22 -19.78
CA HIS A 443 2.89 18.22 -18.74
C HIS A 443 2.44 18.81 -17.39
N VAL A 444 2.89 20.01 -17.02
CA VAL A 444 2.57 20.63 -15.71
C VAL A 444 1.06 20.78 -15.49
N PRO A 445 0.24 21.27 -16.45
CA PRO A 445 -1.21 21.40 -16.23
C PRO A 445 -1.89 20.06 -15.90
N ARG A 446 -1.38 18.94 -16.44
CA ARG A 446 -1.94 17.59 -16.23
C ARG A 446 -1.47 16.96 -14.92
N LEU A 447 -0.41 17.49 -14.32
CA LEU A 447 0.30 16.92 -13.17
C LEU A 447 0.32 17.84 -11.95
N LEU A 448 -0.44 18.94 -11.98
CA LEU A 448 -0.66 19.82 -10.83
C LEU A 448 -1.05 18.98 -9.60
N GLY A 449 -0.28 19.11 -8.52
CA GLY A 449 -0.45 18.34 -7.27
C GLY A 449 0.36 17.05 -7.16
N TYR A 450 0.96 16.55 -8.26
CA TYR A 450 1.69 15.27 -8.30
C TYR A 450 3.16 15.40 -8.71
N LEU A 451 3.64 16.64 -8.88
CA LEU A 451 5.03 16.92 -9.23
C LEU A 451 5.96 16.74 -8.01
N PRO A 452 7.12 16.09 -8.18
CA PRO A 452 8.14 16.02 -7.14
C PRO A 452 8.74 17.41 -6.87
N ARG A 453 9.09 17.65 -5.60
CA ARG A 453 9.70 18.92 -5.15
C ARG A 453 11.08 19.17 -5.75
#